data_AF-A0A1I8NIF0-F1
#
_entry.id   AF-A0A1I8NIF0-F1
#
_cell.length_a   1.000
_cell.length_b   1.000
_cell.length_c   1.000
_cell.angle_alpha   90.00
_cell.angle_beta   90.00
_cell.angle_gamma   90.00
#
_symmetry.space_group_name_H-M   'P 1'
#
loop_
_entity.id
_entity.type
_entity.pdbx_description
1 polymer ?
#
loop_
_entity_poly.entity_id
_entity_poly.type
_entity_poly.pdbx_seq_one_letter_code
_entity_poly.pdbx_strand_id
1 'polypeptide(L)'
;MSKVNELFKVFVYGTLKRGEPNHHWLTKAENGYARFIAAGQTDEKFPLVVGTRYNIPFLLDHPGVGHNIQGEIYEVDKSMFANLDILEDYPNYYDREIQKITTTESRETVPCWIYLIRKFPEKLLEKEHLTSYHNTSAKPYRESYLDSDKDDMYEDEEAPKV
;
A
#
# COMPACT_ATOMS: atom_id res chain seq x y z
N MET A 1 -1.16 34.95 -11.08
CA MET A 1 -1.95 33.73 -11.30
C MET A 1 -1.41 32.68 -10.35
N SER A 2 -2.17 32.33 -9.31
CA SER A 2 -1.82 31.24 -8.39
C SER A 2 -1.79 29.94 -9.20
N LYS A 3 -0.65 29.24 -9.21
CA LYS A 3 -0.60 27.85 -9.71
C LYS A 3 -1.63 27.06 -8.90
N VAL A 4 -2.63 26.51 -9.57
CA VAL A 4 -3.45 25.47 -8.95
C VAL A 4 -2.48 24.31 -8.69
N ASN A 5 -2.22 24.01 -7.43
CA ASN A 5 -1.48 22.81 -7.09
C ASN A 5 -2.33 21.62 -7.52
N GLU A 6 -1.79 20.82 -8.44
CA GLU A 6 -2.41 19.56 -8.84
C GLU A 6 -2.42 18.62 -7.64
N LEU A 7 -3.60 18.08 -7.34
CA LEU A 7 -3.83 17.18 -6.21
C LEU A 7 -4.21 15.79 -6.73
N PHE A 8 -3.60 14.77 -6.15
CA PHE A 8 -3.82 13.37 -6.45
C PHE A 8 -4.56 12.73 -5.29
N LYS A 9 -5.47 11.79 -5.59
CA LYS A 9 -6.06 10.94 -4.54
C LYS A 9 -5.34 9.61 -4.54
N VAL A 10 -4.78 9.24 -3.39
CA VAL A 10 -4.04 8.00 -3.17
C VAL A 10 -4.78 7.19 -2.12
N PHE A 11 -4.96 5.89 -2.39
CA PHE A 11 -5.51 4.94 -1.45
C PHE A 11 -4.39 4.11 -0.84
N VAL A 12 -4.27 4.18 0.49
CA VAL A 12 -3.27 3.42 1.25
C VAL A 12 -3.95 2.33 2.05
N TYR A 13 -3.44 1.10 1.94
CA TYR A 13 -4.00 -0.10 2.60
C TYR A 13 -3.02 -0.76 3.58
N GLY A 14 -1.73 -0.42 3.48
CA GLY A 14 -0.62 -1.00 4.22
C GLY A 14 -0.06 -0.07 5.28
N THR A 15 1.27 0.05 5.30
CA THR A 15 2.05 0.66 6.39
C THR A 15 1.94 2.18 6.48
N LEU A 16 1.36 2.82 5.47
CA LEU A 16 1.10 4.27 5.42
C LEU A 16 -0.20 4.68 6.15
N LYS A 17 -1.08 3.72 6.49
CA LYS A 17 -2.34 4.01 7.20
C LYS A 17 -2.09 4.61 8.59
N ARG A 18 -3.06 5.33 9.13
CA ARG A 18 -3.00 5.84 10.52
C ARG A 18 -2.73 4.70 11.51
N GLY A 19 -1.79 4.95 12.43
CA GLY A 19 -1.37 3.97 13.43
C GLY A 19 -0.35 2.94 12.93
N GLU A 20 -0.04 2.93 11.63
CA GLU A 20 0.96 2.05 11.04
C GLU A 20 2.35 2.72 10.98
N PRO A 21 3.45 1.94 10.85
CA PRO A 21 4.81 2.44 11.04
C PRO A 21 5.22 3.59 10.11
N ASN A 22 4.77 3.57 8.85
CA ASN A 22 5.17 4.56 7.83
C ASN A 22 4.20 5.74 7.75
N HIS A 23 3.19 5.83 8.62
CA HIS A 23 2.22 6.93 8.59
C HIS A 23 2.87 8.32 8.63
N HIS A 24 4.03 8.42 9.28
CA HIS A 24 4.80 9.65 9.40
C HIS A 24 5.18 10.26 8.04
N TRP A 25 5.27 9.46 6.97
CA TRP A 25 5.54 9.97 5.62
C TRP A 25 4.46 10.93 5.13
N LEU A 26 3.19 10.66 5.45
CA LEU A 26 2.04 11.49 5.08
C LEU A 26 1.84 12.70 6.00
N THR A 27 2.57 12.80 7.12
CA THR A 27 2.38 13.90 8.09
C THR A 27 3.54 14.88 8.12
N LYS A 28 4.71 14.49 7.60
CA LYS A 28 5.87 15.38 7.51
C LYS A 28 5.74 16.34 6.33
N ALA A 29 5.70 17.64 6.63
CA ALA A 29 5.57 18.69 5.62
C ALA A 29 6.74 18.74 4.63
N GLU A 30 7.93 18.24 5.00
CA GLU A 30 9.08 18.12 4.10
C GLU A 30 8.85 17.14 2.94
N ASN A 31 7.96 16.18 3.12
CA ASN A 31 7.58 15.23 2.08
C ASN A 31 6.53 15.80 1.13
N GLY A 32 5.91 16.95 1.45
CA GLY A 32 4.82 17.57 0.68
C GLY A 32 3.51 17.64 1.45
N TYR A 33 2.45 18.05 0.75
CA TYR A 33 1.10 18.11 1.32
C TYR A 33 0.40 16.75 1.24
N ALA A 34 -0.23 16.35 2.35
CA ALA A 34 -1.24 15.29 2.37
C ALA A 34 -2.38 15.64 3.32
N ARG A 35 -3.60 15.24 2.95
CA ARG A 35 -4.81 15.41 3.75
C ARG A 35 -5.65 14.14 3.69
N PHE A 36 -5.98 13.60 4.86
CA PHE A 36 -6.94 12.50 4.97
C PHE A 36 -8.32 12.96 4.48
N ILE A 37 -8.95 12.14 3.63
CA ILE A 37 -10.27 12.40 3.07
C ILE A 37 -11.31 11.49 3.70
N ALA A 38 -11.12 10.17 3.62
CA ALA A 38 -12.07 9.19 4.14
C ALA A 38 -11.43 7.81 4.30
N ALA A 39 -12.01 6.98 5.16
CA ALA A 39 -11.80 5.53 5.09
C ALA A 39 -12.65 4.94 3.96
N GLY A 40 -12.20 3.84 3.36
CA GLY A 40 -12.93 3.15 2.31
C GLY A 40 -12.38 1.77 2.01
N GLN A 41 -12.90 1.16 0.96
CA GLN A 41 -12.42 -0.12 0.46
C GLN A 41 -12.42 -0.17 -1.06
N THR A 42 -11.56 -1.01 -1.65
CA THR A 42 -11.58 -1.27 -3.09
C THR A 42 -12.92 -1.87 -3.52
N ASP A 43 -13.43 -1.46 -4.68
CA ASP A 43 -14.63 -2.07 -5.29
C ASP A 43 -14.31 -3.47 -5.86
N GLU A 44 -13.12 -3.59 -6.44
CA GLU A 44 -12.58 -4.86 -6.94
C GLU A 44 -11.91 -5.63 -5.78
N LYS A 45 -11.93 -6.96 -5.87
CA LYS A 45 -11.24 -7.82 -4.92
C LYS A 45 -9.79 -8.03 -5.32
N PHE A 46 -8.90 -8.00 -4.33
CA PHE A 46 -7.48 -8.31 -4.51
C PHE A 46 -6.97 -9.23 -3.38
N PRO A 47 -5.96 -10.05 -3.65
CA PRO A 47 -5.20 -10.71 -2.60
C PRO A 47 -4.28 -9.68 -1.93
N LEU A 48 -4.54 -9.40 -0.66
CA LEU A 48 -3.59 -8.70 0.21
C LEU A 48 -2.93 -9.74 1.12
N VAL A 49 -1.61 -9.90 1.00
CA VAL A 49 -0.86 -10.92 1.76
C VAL A 49 0.31 -10.29 2.49
N VAL A 50 0.83 -10.99 3.51
CA VAL A 50 2.11 -10.63 4.12
C VAL A 50 3.23 -11.33 3.33
N GLY A 51 3.97 -10.52 2.58
CA GLY A 51 4.88 -10.96 1.54
C GLY A 51 6.13 -11.68 2.00
N THR A 52 6.80 -11.14 3.01
CA THR A 52 8.15 -11.57 3.43
C THR A 52 8.28 -11.64 4.94
N ARG A 53 9.44 -12.14 5.42
CA ARG A 53 9.86 -12.12 6.83
C ARG A 53 9.84 -10.72 7.49
N TYR A 54 9.73 -9.65 6.69
CA TYR A 54 9.71 -8.27 7.17
C TYR A 54 8.29 -7.73 7.44
N ASN A 55 7.27 -8.60 7.36
CA ASN A 55 5.86 -8.27 7.58
C ASN A 55 5.35 -7.17 6.62
N ILE A 56 5.74 -7.26 5.35
CA ILE A 56 5.38 -6.30 4.30
C ILE A 56 4.01 -6.65 3.71
N PRO A 57 3.02 -5.74 3.72
CA PRO A 57 1.76 -5.96 3.03
C PRO A 57 1.93 -5.86 1.51
N PHE A 58 1.64 -6.93 0.79
CA PHE A 58 1.63 -6.99 -0.68
C PHE A 58 0.20 -7.06 -1.19
N LEU A 59 -0.20 -6.06 -1.97
CA LEU A 59 -1.38 -6.15 -2.80
C LEU A 59 -1.00 -6.71 -4.17
N LEU A 60 -1.47 -7.91 -4.47
CA LEU A 60 -1.13 -8.62 -5.70
C LEU A 60 -2.09 -8.22 -6.82
N ASP A 61 -1.56 -7.97 -8.02
CA ASP A 61 -2.36 -7.70 -9.23
C ASP A 61 -3.08 -8.94 -9.73
N HIS A 62 -4.07 -9.40 -8.97
CA HIS A 62 -4.86 -10.57 -9.29
C HIS A 62 -6.34 -10.31 -9.01
N PRO A 63 -6.98 -9.41 -9.78
CA PRO A 63 -8.34 -8.96 -9.53
C PRO A 63 -9.34 -10.14 -9.49
N GLY A 64 -10.37 -9.98 -8.66
CA GLY A 64 -11.42 -10.99 -8.44
C GLY A 64 -11.07 -12.07 -7.39
N VAL A 65 -9.82 -12.13 -6.92
CA VAL A 65 -9.37 -13.04 -5.85
C VAL A 65 -9.19 -12.27 -4.54
N GLY A 66 -9.32 -12.96 -3.40
CA GLY A 66 -9.17 -12.35 -2.08
C GLY A 66 -10.38 -11.52 -1.67
N HIS A 67 -10.16 -10.27 -1.28
CA HIS A 67 -11.17 -9.44 -0.63
C HIS A 67 -11.19 -8.01 -1.18
N ASN A 68 -12.27 -7.30 -0.88
CA ASN A 68 -12.30 -5.84 -0.96
C ASN A 68 -11.38 -5.30 0.15
N ILE A 69 -10.35 -4.57 -0.22
CA ILE A 69 -9.27 -4.18 0.69
C ILE A 69 -9.60 -2.88 1.37
N GLN A 70 -9.55 -2.87 2.69
CA GLN A 70 -9.83 -1.71 3.53
C GLN A 70 -8.60 -0.82 3.68
N GLY A 71 -8.82 0.48 3.62
CA GLY A 71 -7.77 1.47 3.69
C GLY A 71 -8.27 2.90 3.81
N GLU A 72 -7.39 3.83 3.50
CA GLU A 72 -7.60 5.26 3.70
C GLU A 72 -7.29 6.03 2.42
N ILE A 73 -8.14 7.00 2.10
CA ILE A 73 -7.97 7.92 0.98
C ILE A 73 -7.30 9.19 1.48
N TYR A 74 -6.19 9.54 0.84
CA TYR A 74 -5.48 10.80 1.05
C TYR A 74 -5.48 11.63 -0.24
N GLU A 75 -5.65 12.93 -0.08
CA GLU A 75 -5.37 13.91 -1.13
C GLU A 75 -3.95 14.44 -0.92
N VAL A 76 -3.11 14.34 -1.94
CA VAL A 76 -1.68 14.67 -1.87
C VAL A 76 -1.28 15.61 -2.98
N ASP A 77 -0.29 16.48 -2.74
CA ASP A 77 0.28 17.27 -3.82
C ASP A 77 1.29 16.47 -4.67
N LYS A 78 1.75 17.08 -5.75
CA LYS A 78 2.75 16.47 -6.65
C LYS A 78 4.05 16.08 -5.96
N SER A 79 4.48 16.83 -4.93
CA SER A 79 5.72 16.53 -4.20
C SER A 79 5.58 15.27 -3.38
N MET A 80 4.49 15.17 -2.61
CA MET A 80 4.14 13.99 -1.84
C MET A 80 3.93 12.78 -2.74
N PHE A 81 3.23 12.94 -3.86
CA PHE A 81 3.02 11.84 -4.80
C PHE A 81 4.33 11.28 -5.37
N ALA A 82 5.29 12.15 -5.73
CA ALA A 82 6.61 11.74 -6.19
C ALA A 82 7.45 11.09 -5.08
N ASN A 83 7.33 11.55 -3.83
CA ASN A 83 8.02 10.92 -2.69
C ASN A 83 7.44 9.54 -2.36
N LEU A 84 6.14 9.33 -2.53
CA LEU A 84 5.52 8.01 -2.43
C LEU A 84 6.04 7.08 -3.53
N ASP A 85 6.24 7.57 -4.77
CA ASP A 85 6.85 6.76 -5.83
C ASP A 85 8.25 6.27 -5.45
N ILE A 86 9.06 7.11 -4.81
CA ILE A 86 10.40 6.74 -4.34
C ILE A 86 10.30 5.71 -3.20
N LEU A 87 9.39 5.94 -2.24
CA LEU A 87 9.19 5.05 -1.09
C LEU A 87 8.77 3.63 -1.51
N GLU A 88 7.89 3.54 -2.50
CA GLU A 88 7.34 2.27 -3.02
C GLU A 88 8.20 1.70 -4.17
N ASP A 89 9.38 2.28 -4.43
CA ASP A 89 10.29 1.92 -5.54
C ASP A 89 9.55 1.70 -6.87
N TYR A 90 8.68 2.65 -7.22
CA TYR A 90 7.92 2.64 -8.47
C TYR A 90 8.82 3.00 -9.67
N PRO A 91 8.75 2.27 -10.80
CA PRO A 91 7.90 1.11 -11.12
C PRO A 91 8.61 -0.25 -10.94
N ASN A 92 9.69 -0.30 -10.18
CA ASN A 92 10.53 -1.50 -10.07
C ASN A 92 9.92 -2.53 -9.11
N TYR A 93 9.62 -2.14 -7.87
CA TYR A 93 9.06 -3.01 -6.84
C TYR A 93 7.53 -3.05 -6.93
N TYR A 94 6.87 -1.92 -6.66
CA TYR A 94 5.45 -1.72 -6.91
C TYR A 94 5.20 -1.04 -8.26
N ASP A 95 4.08 -1.36 -8.88
CA ASP A 95 3.44 -0.55 -9.91
C ASP A 95 2.30 0.25 -9.27
N ARG A 96 1.67 1.14 -10.02
CA ARG A 96 0.49 1.87 -9.57
C ARG A 96 -0.56 1.99 -10.67
N GLU A 97 -1.81 1.98 -10.27
CA GLU A 97 -2.94 2.25 -11.17
C GLU A 97 -4.08 2.93 -10.44
N ILE A 98 -5.10 3.34 -11.18
CA ILE A 98 -6.30 3.94 -10.61
C ILE A 98 -7.32 2.83 -10.34
N GLN A 99 -7.73 2.71 -9.08
CA GLN A 99 -8.81 1.82 -8.64
C GLN A 99 -9.99 2.62 -8.08
N LYS A 100 -11.18 2.03 -8.15
CA LYS A 100 -12.39 2.59 -7.55
C LYS A 100 -12.44 2.21 -6.08
N ILE A 101 -12.56 3.22 -5.22
CA ILE A 101 -12.66 3.06 -3.78
C ILE A 101 -14.03 3.55 -3.33
N THR A 102 -14.83 2.69 -2.71
CA THR A 102 -16.07 3.09 -2.06
C THR A 102 -15.78 3.54 -0.63
N THR A 103 -16.13 4.79 -0.31
CA THR A 103 -15.96 5.34 1.05
C THR A 103 -16.90 4.65 2.03
N THR A 104 -16.43 4.45 3.27
CA THR A 104 -17.20 3.76 4.31
C THR A 104 -18.42 4.56 4.75
N GLU A 105 -18.25 5.89 4.90
CA GLU A 105 -19.29 6.78 5.44
C GLU A 105 -20.29 7.24 4.38
N SER A 106 -19.82 7.88 3.30
CA SER A 106 -20.71 8.44 2.26
C SER A 106 -21.16 7.42 1.21
N ARG A 107 -20.52 6.23 1.15
CA ARG A 107 -20.73 5.22 0.09
C ARG A 107 -20.50 5.77 -1.32
N GLU A 108 -19.69 6.83 -1.42
CA GLU A 108 -19.29 7.42 -2.69
C GLU A 108 -18.11 6.65 -3.25
N THR A 109 -18.14 6.41 -4.56
CA THR A 109 -17.03 5.80 -5.27
C THR A 109 -16.08 6.87 -5.78
N VAL A 110 -14.82 6.80 -5.35
CA VAL A 110 -13.77 7.76 -5.68
C VAL A 110 -12.65 7.03 -6.43
N PRO A 111 -12.18 7.53 -7.60
CA PRO A 111 -10.98 7.00 -8.24
C PRO A 111 -9.75 7.41 -7.44
N CYS A 112 -8.90 6.45 -7.10
CA CYS A 112 -7.67 6.68 -6.35
C CYS A 112 -6.51 5.89 -6.95
N TRP A 113 -5.31 6.47 -6.93
CA TRP A 113 -4.07 5.75 -7.18
C TRP A 113 -3.82 4.75 -6.05
N ILE A 114 -3.42 3.54 -6.40
CA ILE A 114 -3.05 2.47 -5.48
C ILE A 114 -1.75 1.84 -5.96
N TYR A 115 -0.88 1.45 -5.03
CA TYR A 115 0.35 0.70 -5.33
C TYR A 115 0.07 -0.80 -5.24
N LEU A 116 0.60 -1.60 -6.18
CA LEU A 116 0.37 -3.04 -6.26
C LEU A 116 1.52 -3.75 -6.97
N ILE A 117 1.65 -5.06 -6.76
CA ILE A 117 2.72 -5.86 -7.36
C ILE A 117 2.14 -6.63 -8.55
N ARG A 118 2.64 -6.33 -9.76
CA ARG A 118 2.22 -7.02 -11.01
C ARG A 118 2.92 -8.34 -11.26
N LYS A 119 4.16 -8.49 -10.80
CA LYS A 119 4.99 -9.68 -11.04
C LYS A 119 5.38 -10.28 -9.70
N PHE A 120 4.77 -11.41 -9.39
CA PHE A 120 4.93 -12.13 -8.13
C PHE A 120 4.90 -13.65 -8.37
N PRO A 121 5.51 -14.47 -7.49
CA PRO A 121 5.40 -15.91 -7.57
C PRO A 121 4.03 -16.40 -7.08
N GLU A 122 3.46 -17.40 -7.76
CA GLU A 122 2.12 -17.93 -7.47
C GLU A 122 1.96 -18.44 -6.03
N LYS A 123 3.05 -18.88 -5.39
CA LYS A 123 3.05 -19.30 -3.97
C LYS A 123 2.52 -18.22 -3.02
N LEU A 124 2.61 -16.93 -3.39
CA LEU A 124 2.03 -15.86 -2.58
C LEU A 124 0.50 -15.87 -2.58
N LEU A 125 -0.15 -16.45 -3.59
CA LEU A 125 -1.62 -16.60 -3.64
C LEU A 125 -2.12 -17.63 -2.62
N GLU A 126 -1.27 -18.55 -2.17
CA GLU A 126 -1.60 -19.58 -1.17
C GLU A 126 -1.53 -19.04 0.27
N LYS A 127 -0.93 -17.85 0.47
CA LYS A 127 -0.90 -17.19 1.78
C LYS A 127 -2.30 -16.73 2.20
N GLU A 128 -2.47 -16.49 3.50
CA GLU A 128 -3.70 -15.91 4.04
C GLU A 128 -3.99 -14.54 3.40
N HIS A 129 -5.20 -14.38 2.86
CA HIS A 129 -5.66 -13.12 2.28
C HIS A 129 -6.30 -12.26 3.37
N LEU A 130 -5.76 -11.06 3.55
CA LEU A 130 -6.21 -10.10 4.53
C LEU A 130 -7.28 -9.17 3.92
N THR A 131 -8.22 -8.73 4.75
CA THR A 131 -9.14 -7.63 4.41
C THR A 131 -8.55 -6.26 4.78
N SER A 132 -7.72 -6.22 5.82
CA SER A 132 -7.01 -5.03 6.31
C SER A 132 -5.68 -5.44 6.91
N TYR A 133 -4.60 -4.76 6.52
CA TYR A 133 -3.29 -4.92 7.16
C TYR A 133 -3.24 -4.20 8.50
N HIS A 134 -2.64 -4.84 9.50
CA HIS A 134 -2.28 -4.22 10.77
C HIS A 134 -0.92 -4.74 11.25
N ASN A 135 -0.01 -3.82 11.58
CA ASN A 135 1.24 -4.19 12.24
C ASN A 135 0.97 -4.67 13.67
N THR A 136 1.60 -5.77 14.10
CA THR A 136 1.41 -6.33 15.45
C THR A 136 2.76 -6.58 16.13
N SER A 137 2.79 -6.57 17.46
CA SER A 137 4.01 -6.91 18.22
C SER A 137 4.45 -8.37 18.03
N ALA A 138 3.52 -9.26 17.66
CA ALA A 138 3.82 -10.66 17.35
C ALA A 138 4.49 -10.84 15.98
N LYS A 139 4.20 -9.95 15.02
CA LYS A 139 4.80 -9.91 13.69
C LYS A 139 5.10 -8.46 13.32
N PRO A 140 6.19 -7.87 13.87
CA PRO A 140 6.48 -6.47 13.62
C PRO A 140 6.99 -6.28 12.20
N TYR A 141 6.47 -5.24 11.54
CA TYR A 141 7.09 -4.61 10.39
C TYR A 141 8.56 -4.32 10.69
N ARG A 142 9.45 -4.73 9.79
CA ARG A 142 10.87 -4.40 9.88
C ARG A 142 11.22 -3.46 8.75
N GLU A 143 11.73 -2.28 9.10
CA GLU A 143 12.07 -1.18 8.19
C GLU A 143 13.21 -1.49 7.20
N SER A 144 13.70 -2.73 7.17
CA SER A 144 14.74 -3.19 6.23
C SER A 144 14.22 -3.35 4.80
N TYR A 145 13.28 -2.52 4.36
CA TYR A 145 12.85 -2.46 2.95
C TYR A 145 14.01 -2.04 2.05
N LEU A 146 14.94 -1.25 2.59
CA LEU A 146 16.22 -0.95 1.94
C LEU A 146 17.09 -2.21 1.72
N ASP A 147 16.86 -3.26 2.51
CA ASP A 147 17.51 -4.58 2.36
C ASP A 147 16.57 -5.63 1.74
N SER A 148 15.31 -5.30 1.43
CA SER A 148 14.38 -6.24 0.80
C SER A 148 14.42 -6.06 -0.70
N ASP A 149 14.94 -7.04 -1.41
CA ASP A 149 14.91 -7.05 -2.87
C ASP A 149 13.56 -7.60 -3.36
N LYS A 150 13.15 -7.25 -4.59
CA LYS A 150 12.01 -7.88 -5.26
C LYS A 150 12.23 -9.39 -5.41
N ASP A 151 13.50 -9.82 -5.50
CA ASP A 151 13.87 -11.22 -5.54
C ASP A 151 13.56 -11.96 -4.23
N ASP A 152 13.47 -11.27 -3.08
CA ASP A 152 13.07 -11.87 -1.79
C ASP A 152 11.65 -12.49 -1.85
N MET A 153 10.79 -12.05 -2.77
CA MET A 153 9.46 -12.65 -2.96
C MET A 153 9.55 -14.09 -3.46
N TYR A 154 10.62 -14.42 -4.18
CA TYR A 154 10.83 -15.70 -4.85
C TYR A 154 11.64 -16.67 -3.98
N GLU A 155 12.40 -16.18 -3.01
CA GLU A 155 13.06 -17.00 -2.00
C GLU A 155 12.03 -17.73 -1.14
N ASP A 156 12.34 -18.97 -0.76
CA ASP A 156 11.57 -19.64 0.29
C ASP A 156 11.88 -18.96 1.62
N GLU A 157 10.88 -18.84 2.51
CA GLU A 157 11.10 -18.29 3.84
C GLU A 157 12.09 -19.20 4.57
N GLU A 158 13.41 -18.93 4.44
CA GLU A 158 14.42 -19.63 5.21
C GLU A 158 14.04 -19.50 6.68
N ALA A 159 13.98 -20.64 7.36
CA ALA A 159 13.75 -20.69 8.80
C ALA A 159 14.70 -19.69 9.48
N PRO A 160 14.22 -18.92 10.47
CA PRO A 160 15.05 -17.92 11.13
C PRO A 160 16.37 -18.56 11.55
N LYS A 161 17.49 -17.99 11.06
CA LYS A 161 18.83 -18.40 11.49
C LYS A 161 18.90 -18.22 13.00
N VAL A 162 19.01 -19.36 13.70
CA VAL A 162 19.09 -19.49 15.17
C VAL A 162 20.29 -18.73 15.70
#